data_AF-A0A961G2N7-F1
#
_entry.id   AF-A0A961G2N7-F1
#
_cell.length_a   1.000
_cell.length_b   1.000
_cell.length_c   1.000
_cell.angle_alpha   90.00
_cell.angle_beta   90.00
_cell.angle_gamma   90.00
#
_symmetry.space_group_name_H-M   'P 1'
#
loop_
_entity.id
_entity.type
_entity.pdbx_description
1 polymer ?
#
loop_
_entity_poly.entity_id
_entity_poly.type
_entity_poly.pdbx_seq_one_letter_code
_entity_poly.pdbx_strand_id
1 'polypeptide(L)'
;MQKIDRDELTAYIRAKPTGRNTRTLWFLSEGFTKERLDLPDLKQGNYVDLLDSEIYVSGAPLKFKRQRINANLLGTLYFSPMVRWKGLPNCDEDAMKERCSSLIGEYPPELFARAIRYLYAKESKSSHEIERETPTQRRAETFIALLEQAWHRTFLTKEALVELQQAIVDPRYANRDWRSETGEQIYVGETLAPDVERVHFAGPKPEDLSELMKGFLVMAEKITDDVWWADSENRDELIRFPAKVPTLVAAAVISFAFNFLHPFSDGNGRIHRFLLHHVLAHNHFGPGGIILPVSAVILNRPREYDHALESFSKPLMERVEYTLDDRMRMTVTNDTADFYRYIDLTEATRITIDFIRETIETELPAELRFLTAYDEIRREMRDVVELPDRIADLFVKLCRQNGGTLSKRKRELPEFTRLTESEISAIEGIVKNGLGFAESITGSEELPSH
;
A
#
# COMPACT_ATOMS: atom_id res chain seq x y z
N MET A 1 18.81 -16.83 24.93
CA MET A 1 19.74 -16.59 23.79
C MET A 1 21.16 -16.55 24.32
N GLN A 2 22.11 -17.28 23.71
CA GLN A 2 23.52 -17.27 24.10
C GLN A 2 24.12 -15.91 23.72
N LYS A 3 24.65 -15.17 24.70
CA LYS A 3 25.34 -13.89 24.44
C LYS A 3 26.77 -14.19 24.01
N ILE A 4 27.23 -13.54 22.93
CA ILE A 4 28.64 -13.59 22.53
C ILE A 4 29.45 -12.87 23.62
N ASP A 5 30.56 -13.47 24.04
CA ASP A 5 31.45 -12.83 25.01
C ASP A 5 32.10 -11.58 24.41
N ARG A 6 32.04 -10.48 25.17
CA ARG A 6 32.49 -9.17 24.69
C ARG A 6 33.99 -9.13 24.47
N ASP A 7 34.76 -9.79 25.33
CA ASP A 7 36.22 -9.78 25.26
C ASP A 7 36.68 -10.67 24.09
N GLU A 8 36.01 -11.80 23.87
CA GLU A 8 36.21 -12.65 22.70
C GLU A 8 35.95 -11.89 21.39
N LEU A 9 34.81 -11.19 21.29
CA LEU A 9 34.48 -10.37 20.11
C LEU A 9 35.50 -9.25 19.90
N THR A 10 35.90 -8.56 20.97
CA THR A 10 36.88 -7.47 20.93
C THR A 10 38.24 -7.99 20.44
N ALA A 11 38.70 -9.14 20.97
CA ALA A 11 39.94 -9.78 20.54
C ALA A 11 39.88 -10.21 19.06
N TYR A 12 38.75 -10.77 18.62
CA TYR A 12 38.54 -11.17 17.23
C TYR A 12 38.61 -9.97 16.26
N ILE A 13 37.94 -8.87 16.59
CA ILE A 13 37.99 -7.64 15.76
C ILE A 13 39.40 -7.06 15.75
N ARG A 14 40.08 -7.03 16.91
CA ARG A 14 41.46 -6.51 17.04
C ARG A 14 42.46 -7.28 16.20
N ALA A 15 42.27 -8.58 15.99
CA ALA A 15 43.14 -9.41 15.17
C ALA A 15 43.04 -9.07 13.66
N LYS A 16 41.87 -8.61 13.18
CA LYS A 16 41.64 -8.26 11.75
C LYS A 16 40.79 -6.98 11.61
N PRO A 17 41.29 -5.80 12.02
CA PRO A 17 40.46 -4.62 12.21
C PRO A 17 39.93 -3.99 10.91
N THR A 18 40.54 -4.27 9.76
CA THR A 18 40.15 -3.72 8.45
C THR A 18 39.30 -4.67 7.60
N GLY A 19 39.03 -5.89 8.08
CA GLY A 19 38.17 -6.86 7.38
C GLY A 19 36.73 -6.35 7.23
N ARG A 20 36.02 -6.76 6.16
CA ARG A 20 34.58 -6.44 5.98
C ARG A 20 33.77 -7.00 7.15
N ASN A 21 33.86 -8.31 7.38
CA ASN A 21 33.07 -8.99 8.40
C ASN A 21 33.34 -8.50 9.82
N THR A 22 34.61 -8.22 10.18
CA THR A 22 34.96 -7.70 11.51
C THR A 22 34.43 -6.29 11.74
N ARG A 23 34.46 -5.41 10.74
CA ARG A 23 33.88 -4.08 10.83
C ARG A 23 32.36 -4.11 10.92
N THR A 24 31.71 -5.00 10.16
CA THR A 24 30.26 -5.22 10.26
C THR A 24 29.88 -5.75 11.65
N LEU A 25 30.57 -6.77 12.16
CA LEU A 25 30.33 -7.30 13.51
C LEU A 25 30.56 -6.24 14.59
N TRP A 26 31.62 -5.43 14.46
CA TRP A 26 31.90 -4.33 15.37
C TRP A 26 30.75 -3.31 15.38
N PHE A 27 30.34 -2.84 14.20
CA PHE A 27 29.26 -1.88 14.04
C PHE A 27 27.93 -2.41 14.60
N LEU A 28 27.55 -3.64 14.24
CA LEU A 28 26.30 -4.26 14.69
C LEU A 28 26.32 -4.53 16.20
N SER A 29 27.45 -4.98 16.75
CA SER A 29 27.57 -5.21 18.20
C SER A 29 27.35 -3.92 18.98
N GLU A 30 28.11 -2.85 18.69
CA GLU A 30 27.93 -1.56 19.38
C GLU A 30 26.52 -1.01 19.16
N GLY A 31 25.96 -1.22 17.96
CA GLY A 31 24.61 -0.83 17.60
C GLY A 31 23.52 -1.53 18.42
N PHE A 32 23.57 -2.85 18.57
CA PHE A 32 22.55 -3.63 19.28
C PHE A 32 22.71 -3.61 20.79
N THR A 33 23.95 -3.63 21.30
CA THR A 33 24.20 -3.64 22.75
C THR A 33 24.19 -2.25 23.36
N LYS A 34 24.33 -1.19 22.55
CA LYS A 34 24.59 0.18 23.01
C LYS A 34 25.88 0.34 23.81
N GLU A 35 26.75 -0.67 23.77
CA GLU A 35 28.04 -0.65 24.46
C GLU A 35 29.17 -0.46 23.47
N ARG A 36 30.02 0.54 23.70
CA ARG A 36 31.22 0.79 22.90
C ARG A 36 32.31 -0.22 23.25
N LEU A 37 32.84 -0.93 22.24
CA LEU A 37 33.96 -1.86 22.42
C LEU A 37 35.27 -1.11 22.66
N ASP A 38 36.18 -1.71 23.43
CA ASP A 38 37.51 -1.14 23.69
C ASP A 38 38.46 -1.34 22.49
N LEU A 39 38.16 -0.58 21.43
CA LEU A 39 38.86 -0.58 20.15
C LEU A 39 39.08 0.88 19.70
N PRO A 40 40.29 1.22 19.22
CA PRO A 40 40.55 2.53 18.64
C PRO A 40 39.85 2.69 17.29
N ASP A 41 39.35 3.90 17.01
CA ASP A 41 38.73 4.22 15.72
C ASP A 41 39.68 3.95 14.54
N LEU A 42 39.13 3.46 13.42
CA LEU A 42 39.91 3.21 12.22
C LEU A 42 40.32 4.51 11.53
N LYS A 43 41.63 4.72 11.43
CA LYS A 43 42.20 5.91 10.76
C LYS A 43 42.40 5.73 9.25
N GLN A 44 42.40 4.50 8.73
CA GLN A 44 42.70 4.18 7.33
C GLN A 44 41.76 3.08 6.79
N GLY A 45 41.69 2.95 5.45
CA GLY A 45 40.88 1.94 4.74
C GLY A 45 39.67 2.51 3.99
N ASN A 46 39.06 1.74 3.09
CA ASN A 46 37.83 2.18 2.41
C ASN A 46 36.62 1.97 3.31
N TYR A 47 35.55 2.74 3.09
CA TYR A 47 34.25 2.41 3.68
C TYR A 47 33.72 1.13 3.08
N VAL A 48 32.98 0.36 3.88
CA VAL A 48 32.31 -0.86 3.42
C VAL A 48 30.83 -0.79 3.73
N ASP A 49 30.02 -1.17 2.76
CA ASP A 49 28.57 -1.23 2.89
C ASP A 49 28.16 -2.33 3.87
N LEU A 50 27.23 -1.97 4.76
CA LEU A 50 26.66 -2.87 5.74
C LEU A 50 25.85 -3.98 5.05
N LEU A 51 25.00 -3.56 4.12
CA LEU A 51 24.16 -4.41 3.30
C LEU A 51 24.78 -4.58 1.93
N ASP A 52 24.68 -5.78 1.37
CA ASP A 52 25.15 -6.05 0.01
C ASP A 52 24.10 -5.58 -1.01
N SER A 53 24.40 -4.48 -1.72
CA SER A 53 23.48 -3.84 -2.67
C SER A 53 23.22 -4.66 -3.93
N GLU A 54 24.01 -5.72 -4.20
CA GLU A 54 23.72 -6.67 -5.28
C GLU A 54 22.62 -7.67 -4.88
N ILE A 55 22.45 -7.92 -3.58
CA ILE A 55 21.47 -8.87 -3.05
C ILE A 55 20.20 -8.15 -2.62
N TYR A 56 20.34 -6.98 -1.99
CA TYR A 56 19.25 -6.24 -1.37
C TYR A 56 19.09 -4.84 -1.93
N VAL A 57 17.85 -4.35 -1.90
CA VAL A 57 17.57 -2.93 -2.10
C VAL A 57 18.17 -2.16 -0.92
N SER A 58 19.06 -1.22 -1.22
CA SER A 58 19.75 -0.39 -0.24
C SER A 58 19.27 1.05 -0.27
N GLY A 59 19.19 1.68 0.90
CA GLY A 59 18.91 3.11 1.02
C GLY A 59 20.18 3.96 0.99
N ALA A 60 20.00 5.27 1.11
CA ALA A 60 21.11 6.22 1.23
C ALA A 60 22.07 5.84 2.40
N PRO A 61 23.40 5.73 2.16
CA PRO A 61 24.33 5.27 3.18
C PRO A 61 24.64 6.35 4.22
N LEU A 62 24.46 6.01 5.51
CA LEU A 62 24.98 6.80 6.64
C LEU A 62 26.42 6.36 6.98
N LYS A 63 27.36 7.30 7.05
CA LYS A 63 28.79 6.98 7.22
C LYS A 63 29.20 6.95 8.69
N PHE A 64 29.59 5.77 9.18
CA PHE A 64 30.14 5.60 10.52
C PHE A 64 31.67 5.59 10.46
N LYS A 65 32.30 6.72 10.82
CA LYS A 65 33.75 6.94 10.72
C LYS A 65 34.58 5.95 11.54
N ARG A 66 34.14 5.63 12.75
CA ARG A 66 34.84 4.76 13.71
C ARG A 66 35.16 3.38 13.13
N GLN A 67 34.15 2.74 12.53
CA GLN A 67 34.28 1.42 11.92
C GLN A 67 34.47 1.50 10.40
N ARG A 68 34.38 2.70 9.80
CA ARG A 68 34.35 2.94 8.34
C ARG A 68 33.31 2.05 7.65
N ILE A 69 32.07 2.12 8.14
CA ILE A 69 30.90 1.42 7.60
C ILE A 69 29.95 2.44 6.94
N ASN A 70 29.43 2.09 5.77
CA ASN A 70 28.29 2.75 5.16
C ASN A 70 27.03 1.97 5.57
N ALA A 71 26.23 2.52 6.48
CA ALA A 71 24.94 1.95 6.86
C ALA A 71 23.89 2.29 5.78
N ASN A 72 23.84 1.46 4.74
CA ASN A 72 22.99 1.56 3.55
C ASN A 72 21.66 0.79 3.68
N LEU A 73 21.14 0.63 4.90
CA LEU A 73 19.80 0.09 5.16
C LEU A 73 18.72 1.01 4.58
N LEU A 74 17.52 0.48 4.31
CA LEU A 74 16.36 1.32 3.93
C LEU A 74 16.03 2.32 5.03
N GLY A 75 16.01 1.87 6.29
CA GLY A 75 15.86 2.72 7.47
C GLY A 75 17.16 2.88 8.26
N THR A 76 17.10 2.49 9.52
CA THR A 76 18.23 2.49 10.47
C THR A 76 18.38 1.11 11.12
N LEU A 77 19.34 0.94 12.03
CA LEU A 77 19.45 -0.27 12.85
C LEU A 77 18.26 -0.51 13.80
N TYR A 78 17.41 0.49 14.03
CA TYR A 78 16.26 0.36 14.92
C TYR A 78 15.01 -0.11 14.19
N PHE A 79 14.92 0.17 12.89
CA PHE A 79 13.85 -0.26 12.01
C PHE A 79 14.32 -0.13 10.56
N SER A 80 14.36 -1.26 9.85
CA SER A 80 14.64 -1.32 8.42
C SER A 80 14.10 -2.63 7.86
N PRO A 81 12.90 -2.61 7.25
CA PRO A 81 12.44 -3.73 6.43
C PRO A 81 13.47 -4.09 5.36
N MET A 82 13.45 -5.36 4.96
CA MET A 82 14.42 -5.95 4.04
C MET A 82 13.70 -6.34 2.74
N VAL A 83 14.31 -6.00 1.61
CA VAL A 83 13.82 -6.39 0.28
C VAL A 83 15.00 -6.91 -0.53
N ARG A 84 14.88 -8.12 -1.08
CA ARG A 84 15.88 -8.68 -1.99
C ARG A 84 15.55 -8.31 -3.44
N TRP A 85 16.57 -8.08 -4.25
CA TRP A 85 16.38 -7.94 -5.71
C TRP A 85 15.89 -9.24 -6.33
N LYS A 86 16.46 -10.37 -5.89
CA LYS A 86 16.03 -11.69 -6.35
C LYS A 86 14.59 -11.96 -5.92
N GLY A 87 13.72 -12.11 -6.90
CA GLY A 87 12.29 -12.38 -6.71
C GLY A 87 11.40 -11.20 -7.12
N LEU A 88 11.94 -9.98 -7.22
CA LEU A 88 11.19 -8.86 -7.78
C LEU A 88 11.05 -9.00 -9.30
N PRO A 89 9.91 -8.59 -9.88
CA PRO A 89 9.76 -8.59 -11.33
C PRO A 89 10.71 -7.56 -11.93
N ASN A 90 11.21 -7.83 -13.14
CA ASN A 90 11.89 -6.79 -13.90
C ASN A 90 10.87 -5.70 -14.25
N CYS A 91 11.08 -4.50 -13.72
CA CYS A 91 10.11 -3.43 -13.75
C CYS A 91 10.82 -2.13 -14.13
N ASP A 92 10.52 -1.65 -15.33
CA ASP A 92 10.97 -0.34 -15.79
C ASP A 92 9.95 0.71 -15.34
N GLU A 93 10.26 1.38 -14.23
CA GLU A 93 9.37 2.40 -13.66
C GLU A 93 9.15 3.58 -14.62
N ASP A 94 10.14 3.92 -15.45
CA ASP A 94 10.02 5.03 -16.39
C ASP A 94 9.10 4.64 -17.54
N ALA A 95 9.19 3.41 -18.05
CA ALA A 95 8.24 2.89 -19.03
C ALA A 95 6.80 2.83 -18.47
N MET A 96 6.61 2.48 -17.20
CA MET A 96 5.28 2.47 -16.57
C MET A 96 4.72 3.88 -16.39
N LYS A 97 5.55 4.85 -15.99
CA LYS A 97 5.16 6.27 -15.92
C LYS A 97 4.80 6.83 -17.29
N GLU A 98 5.58 6.50 -18.31
CA GLU A 98 5.30 6.89 -19.69
C GLU A 98 3.99 6.28 -20.15
N ARG A 99 3.74 4.99 -19.87
CA ARG A 99 2.49 4.31 -20.20
C ARG A 99 1.28 4.99 -19.55
N CYS A 100 1.34 5.36 -18.27
CA CYS A 100 0.29 6.15 -17.61
C CYS A 100 0.05 7.48 -18.33
N SER A 101 1.13 8.16 -18.71
CA SER A 101 1.07 9.46 -19.38
C SER A 101 0.47 9.37 -20.78
N SER A 102 0.84 8.36 -21.56
CA SER A 102 0.28 8.11 -22.89
C SER A 102 -1.22 7.78 -22.81
N LEU A 103 -1.62 6.89 -21.90
CA LEU A 103 -3.03 6.52 -21.72
C LEU A 103 -3.90 7.73 -21.41
N ILE A 104 -3.41 8.68 -20.62
CA ILE A 104 -4.14 9.91 -20.33
C ILE A 104 -4.14 10.86 -21.53
N GLY A 105 -3.02 10.98 -22.23
CA GLY A 105 -2.87 11.87 -23.38
C GLY A 105 -3.76 11.53 -24.57
N GLU A 106 -4.30 10.30 -24.62
CA GLU A 106 -5.29 9.87 -25.61
C GLU A 106 -6.68 10.51 -25.43
N TYR A 107 -6.97 11.11 -24.26
CA TYR A 107 -8.30 11.65 -23.94
C TYR A 107 -8.31 13.18 -23.85
N PRO A 108 -9.42 13.86 -24.24
CA PRO A 108 -9.58 15.30 -24.06
C PRO A 108 -9.39 15.75 -22.59
N PRO A 109 -8.81 16.94 -22.34
CA PRO A 109 -8.55 17.42 -20.98
C PRO A 109 -9.78 17.48 -20.06
N GLU A 110 -10.95 17.76 -20.62
CA GLU A 110 -12.22 17.80 -19.88
C GLU A 110 -12.66 16.41 -19.39
N LEU A 111 -12.49 15.39 -20.25
CA LEU A 111 -12.73 13.99 -19.86
C LEU A 111 -11.73 13.53 -18.81
N PHE A 112 -10.48 13.97 -18.92
CA PHE A 112 -9.43 13.67 -17.95
C PHE A 112 -9.76 14.20 -16.55
N ALA A 113 -10.18 15.46 -16.42
CA ALA A 113 -10.52 16.04 -15.12
C ALA A 113 -11.68 15.31 -14.43
N ARG A 114 -12.65 14.81 -15.20
CA ARG A 114 -13.75 14.01 -14.67
C ARG A 114 -13.31 12.56 -14.38
N ALA A 115 -12.45 11.99 -15.22
CA ALA A 115 -11.88 10.66 -15.02
C ALA A 115 -11.08 10.59 -13.72
N ILE A 116 -10.29 11.61 -13.40
CA ILE A 116 -9.58 11.70 -12.11
C ILE A 116 -10.55 11.56 -10.93
N ARG A 117 -11.62 12.38 -10.89
CA ARG A 117 -12.62 12.31 -9.80
C ARG A 117 -13.29 10.94 -9.72
N TYR A 118 -13.60 10.34 -10.88
CA TYR A 118 -14.13 8.99 -10.94
C TYR A 118 -13.17 7.95 -10.38
N LEU A 119 -11.88 8.02 -10.74
CA LEU A 119 -10.85 7.10 -10.27
C LEU A 119 -10.64 7.22 -8.76
N TYR A 120 -10.65 8.42 -8.18
CA TYR A 120 -10.64 8.60 -6.72
C TYR A 120 -11.86 7.97 -6.05
N ALA A 121 -13.06 8.17 -6.62
CA ALA A 121 -14.27 7.54 -6.09
C ALA A 121 -14.21 6.01 -6.17
N LYS A 122 -13.68 5.47 -7.27
CA LYS A 122 -13.50 4.03 -7.46
C LYS A 122 -12.47 3.44 -6.49
N GLU A 123 -11.35 4.12 -6.29
CA GLU A 123 -10.30 3.72 -5.35
C GLU A 123 -10.84 3.74 -3.91
N SER A 124 -11.50 4.83 -3.51
CA SER A 124 -12.16 4.95 -2.21
C SER A 124 -13.16 3.81 -1.99
N LYS A 125 -14.05 3.57 -2.95
CA LYS A 125 -15.04 2.50 -2.88
C LYS A 125 -14.38 1.12 -2.71
N SER A 126 -13.42 0.79 -3.58
CA SER A 126 -12.75 -0.52 -3.56
C SER A 126 -11.98 -0.74 -2.26
N SER A 127 -11.32 0.32 -1.75
CA SER A 127 -10.62 0.29 -0.47
C SER A 127 -11.55 -0.03 0.71
N HIS A 128 -12.76 0.51 0.74
CA HIS A 128 -13.74 0.17 1.80
C HIS A 128 -14.36 -1.21 1.60
N GLU A 129 -14.58 -1.65 0.36
CA GLU A 129 -15.11 -2.99 0.07
C GLU A 129 -14.15 -4.11 0.49
N ILE A 130 -12.83 -3.88 0.41
CA ILE A 130 -11.82 -4.80 0.96
C ILE A 130 -12.03 -5.00 2.47
N GLU A 131 -12.37 -3.95 3.21
CA GLU A 131 -12.69 -4.02 4.65
C GLU A 131 -14.11 -4.52 4.94
N ARG A 132 -14.88 -4.88 3.89
CA ARG A 132 -16.31 -5.23 3.98
C ARG A 132 -17.17 -4.14 4.60
N GLU A 133 -16.76 -2.88 4.43
CA GLU A 133 -17.46 -1.71 4.94
C GLU A 133 -18.27 -1.00 3.85
N THR A 134 -19.35 -0.34 4.25
CA THR A 134 -20.06 0.63 3.41
C THR A 134 -20.00 2.00 4.12
N PRO A 135 -19.07 2.89 3.74
CA PRO A 135 -18.91 4.17 4.40
C PRO A 135 -20.13 5.06 4.16
N THR A 136 -20.38 5.99 5.07
CA THR A 136 -21.34 7.08 4.81
C THR A 136 -20.79 7.95 3.68
N GLN A 137 -21.70 8.61 2.94
CA GLN A 137 -21.31 9.51 1.84
C GLN A 137 -20.26 10.54 2.29
N ARG A 138 -20.47 11.16 3.46
CA ARG A 138 -19.53 12.14 4.03
C ARG A 138 -18.14 11.54 4.27
N ARG A 139 -18.03 10.32 4.81
CA ARG A 139 -16.73 9.66 5.03
C ARG A 139 -16.03 9.33 3.72
N ALA A 140 -16.77 8.85 2.72
CA ALA A 140 -16.22 8.57 1.40
C ALA A 140 -15.65 9.85 0.74
N GLU A 141 -16.39 10.97 0.82
CA GLU A 141 -15.95 12.29 0.33
C GLU A 141 -14.71 12.79 1.08
N THR A 142 -14.68 12.64 2.42
CA THR A 142 -13.50 13.00 3.23
C THR A 142 -12.26 12.19 2.84
N PHE A 143 -12.39 10.88 2.62
CA PHE A 143 -11.26 10.05 2.20
C PHE A 143 -10.75 10.43 0.79
N ILE A 144 -11.66 10.73 -0.14
CA ILE A 144 -11.30 11.24 -1.48
C ILE A 144 -10.52 12.55 -1.38
N ALA A 145 -11.00 13.50 -0.58
CA ALA A 145 -10.31 14.78 -0.39
C ALA A 145 -8.90 14.63 0.21
N LEU A 146 -8.70 13.63 1.09
CA LEU A 146 -7.38 13.31 1.61
C LEU A 146 -6.47 12.70 0.55
N LEU A 147 -6.99 11.81 -0.30
CA LEU A 147 -6.23 11.23 -1.40
C LEU A 147 -5.78 12.31 -2.41
N GLU A 148 -6.63 13.30 -2.69
CA GLU A 148 -6.25 14.45 -3.53
C GLU A 148 -5.12 15.27 -2.88
N GLN A 149 -5.14 15.45 -1.56
CA GLN A 149 -4.07 16.15 -0.83
C GLN A 149 -2.73 15.41 -0.81
N ALA A 150 -2.71 14.11 -1.11
CA ALA A 150 -1.50 13.30 -1.11
C ALA A 150 -0.45 13.78 -2.13
N TRP A 151 -0.86 14.58 -3.13
CA TRP A 151 0.00 15.26 -4.10
C TRP A 151 0.62 16.56 -3.59
N HIS A 152 0.08 17.14 -2.52
CA HIS A 152 0.36 18.52 -2.11
C HIS A 152 1.04 18.63 -0.74
N ARG A 153 0.94 17.59 0.08
CA ARG A 153 1.62 17.53 1.38
C ARG A 153 2.05 16.10 1.71
N THR A 154 3.01 15.98 2.61
CA THR A 154 3.42 14.69 3.17
C THR A 154 2.42 14.20 4.23
N PHE A 155 2.15 12.89 4.21
CA PHE A 155 1.46 12.16 5.28
C PHE A 155 2.41 11.24 6.04
N LEU A 156 3.72 11.35 5.81
CA LEU A 156 4.76 10.56 6.49
C LEU A 156 5.22 11.24 7.78
N THR A 157 4.27 11.77 8.55
CA THR A 157 4.49 12.31 9.90
C THR A 157 3.46 11.73 10.85
N LYS A 158 3.78 11.74 12.16
CA LYS A 158 2.86 11.24 13.18
C LYS A 158 1.54 12.00 13.16
N GLU A 159 1.61 13.33 13.12
CA GLU A 159 0.46 14.21 13.18
C GLU A 159 -0.46 14.00 11.98
N ALA A 160 0.11 13.86 10.77
CA ALA A 160 -0.67 13.64 9.56
C ALA A 160 -1.30 12.23 9.51
N LEU A 161 -0.61 11.20 10.03
CA LEU A 161 -1.18 9.86 10.14
C LEU A 161 -2.33 9.80 11.14
N VAL A 162 -2.19 10.48 12.28
CA VAL A 162 -3.27 10.61 13.27
C VAL A 162 -4.45 11.36 12.66
N GLU A 163 -4.21 12.49 11.99
CA GLU A 163 -5.27 13.25 11.28
C GLU A 163 -6.00 12.36 10.26
N LEU A 164 -5.24 11.62 9.45
CA LEU A 164 -5.77 10.69 8.47
C LEU A 164 -6.65 9.61 9.13
N GLN A 165 -6.21 9.03 10.25
CA GLN A 165 -6.99 8.04 10.98
C GLN A 165 -8.30 8.62 11.49
N GLN A 166 -8.26 9.77 12.15
CA GLN A 166 -9.44 10.44 12.69
C GLN A 166 -10.48 10.78 11.62
N ALA A 167 -10.03 11.03 10.39
CA ALA A 167 -10.90 11.37 9.27
C ALA A 167 -11.67 10.17 8.71
N ILE A 168 -11.14 8.94 8.85
CA ILE A 168 -11.69 7.74 8.22
C ILE A 168 -12.45 6.83 9.18
N VAL A 169 -12.21 6.93 10.49
CA VAL A 169 -12.89 6.10 11.50
C VAL A 169 -14.11 6.80 12.12
N ASP A 170 -14.85 6.08 12.97
CA ASP A 170 -15.86 6.71 13.83
C ASP A 170 -15.19 7.59 14.90
N PRO A 171 -15.69 8.82 15.16
CA PRO A 171 -15.09 9.72 16.15
C PRO A 171 -14.94 9.12 17.56
N ARG A 172 -15.71 8.09 17.91
CA ARG A 172 -15.59 7.37 19.20
C ARG A 172 -14.36 6.45 19.27
N TYR A 173 -13.85 6.02 18.12
CA TYR A 173 -12.66 5.17 17.97
C TYR A 173 -11.47 5.93 17.36
N ALA A 174 -11.59 7.25 17.23
CA ALA A 174 -10.53 8.13 16.76
C ALA A 174 -9.38 8.16 17.79
N ASN A 175 -8.20 7.73 17.37
CA ASN A 175 -7.00 7.76 18.20
C ASN A 175 -6.43 9.19 18.24
N ARG A 176 -5.88 9.61 19.39
CA ARG A 176 -5.16 10.89 19.54
C ARG A 176 -3.65 10.76 19.33
N ASP A 177 -3.17 9.53 19.34
CA ASP A 177 -1.77 9.11 19.25
C ASP A 177 -1.75 7.65 18.77
N TRP A 178 -0.60 6.99 18.73
CA TRP A 178 -0.49 5.54 18.57
C TRP A 178 -1.24 4.81 19.69
N ARG A 179 -1.68 3.58 19.41
CA ARG A 179 -2.36 2.71 20.40
C ARG A 179 -1.48 2.33 21.60
N SER A 180 -0.18 2.67 21.59
CA SER A 180 0.70 2.54 22.76
C SER A 180 0.20 3.37 23.94
N GLU A 181 -0.40 4.53 23.68
CA GLU A 181 -0.96 5.41 24.74
C GLU A 181 -2.16 4.77 25.47
N THR A 182 -2.90 3.89 24.79
CA THR A 182 -4.00 3.14 25.40
C THR A 182 -3.58 1.78 25.95
N GLY A 183 -2.32 1.37 25.73
CA GLY A 183 -1.81 0.05 26.11
C GLY A 183 -2.50 -1.10 25.36
N GLU A 184 -3.10 -0.84 24.20
CA GLU A 184 -3.93 -1.82 23.50
C GLU A 184 -3.08 -2.79 22.66
N GLN A 185 -3.10 -4.07 23.01
CA GLN A 185 -2.55 -5.14 22.17
C GLN A 185 -3.57 -5.54 21.09
N ILE A 186 -3.17 -5.42 19.82
CA ILE A 186 -4.03 -5.72 18.68
C ILE A 186 -3.68 -7.06 18.02
N TYR A 187 -4.68 -7.69 17.41
CA TYR A 187 -4.52 -8.85 16.54
C TYR A 187 -5.54 -8.83 15.41
N VAL A 188 -5.22 -9.50 14.32
CA VAL A 188 -6.13 -9.78 13.20
C VAL A 188 -6.44 -11.28 13.23
N GLY A 189 -7.72 -11.63 13.15
CA GLY A 189 -8.20 -13.00 13.26
C GLY A 189 -9.57 -13.19 12.64
N GLU A 190 -10.07 -14.42 12.71
CA GLU A 190 -11.44 -14.79 12.37
C GLU A 190 -12.13 -15.49 13.55
N THR A 191 -13.36 -15.08 13.86
CA THR A 191 -14.21 -15.76 14.83
C THR A 191 -14.75 -17.06 14.20
N LEU A 192 -14.32 -18.21 14.70
CA LEU A 192 -14.74 -19.52 14.20
C LEU A 192 -16.05 -20.00 14.87
N ALA A 193 -16.20 -19.70 16.15
CA ALA A 193 -17.38 -19.99 16.96
C ALA A 193 -17.40 -19.00 18.15
N PRO A 194 -18.50 -18.91 18.92
CA PRO A 194 -18.50 -18.16 20.18
C PRO A 194 -17.28 -18.54 21.04
N ASP A 195 -16.51 -17.54 21.46
CA ASP A 195 -15.28 -17.66 22.26
C ASP A 195 -14.12 -18.44 21.59
N VAL A 196 -14.20 -18.72 20.28
CA VAL A 196 -13.14 -19.38 19.52
C VAL A 196 -12.64 -18.45 18.42
N GLU A 197 -11.50 -17.81 18.69
CA GLU A 197 -10.80 -16.94 17.74
C GLU A 197 -9.61 -17.68 17.11
N ARG A 198 -9.51 -17.58 15.78
CA ARG A 198 -8.29 -17.97 15.07
C ARG A 198 -7.49 -16.71 14.77
N VAL A 199 -6.38 -16.55 15.48
CA VAL A 199 -5.45 -15.44 15.27
C VAL A 199 -4.61 -15.71 14.03
N HIS A 200 -4.63 -14.78 13.08
CA HIS A 200 -3.79 -14.80 11.88
C HIS A 200 -2.55 -13.94 12.02
N PHE A 201 -2.61 -12.91 12.85
CA PHE A 201 -1.53 -11.96 13.05
C PHE A 201 -1.69 -11.27 14.41
N ALA A 202 -0.60 -11.13 15.15
CA ALA A 202 -0.52 -10.25 16.32
C ALA A 202 0.31 -9.02 15.95
N GLY A 203 -0.14 -7.83 16.32
CA GLY A 203 0.67 -6.62 16.16
C GLY A 203 1.80 -6.53 17.20
N PRO A 204 2.75 -5.59 17.04
CA PRO A 204 3.76 -5.32 18.06
C PRO A 204 3.14 -5.04 19.42
N LYS A 205 3.88 -5.36 20.49
CA LYS A 205 3.46 -4.97 21.84
C LYS A 205 3.26 -3.46 21.95
N PRO A 206 2.28 -2.99 22.72
CA PRO A 206 2.04 -1.56 22.90
C PRO A 206 3.30 -0.79 23.36
N GLU A 207 4.10 -1.38 24.26
CA GLU A 207 5.33 -0.78 24.76
C GLU A 207 6.45 -0.65 23.72
N ASP A 208 6.46 -1.50 22.68
CA ASP A 208 7.47 -1.48 21.62
C ASP A 208 7.09 -0.56 20.46
N LEU A 209 5.80 -0.25 20.32
CA LEU A 209 5.24 0.40 19.13
C LEU A 209 5.79 1.81 18.90
N SER A 210 5.95 2.63 19.93
CA SER A 210 6.42 4.01 19.78
C SER A 210 7.81 4.11 19.14
N GLU A 211 8.74 3.26 19.56
CA GLU A 211 10.09 3.23 19.00
C GLU A 211 10.10 2.63 17.58
N LEU A 212 9.27 1.62 17.32
CA LEU A 212 9.10 1.07 15.97
C LEU A 212 8.53 2.12 15.01
N MET A 213 7.50 2.86 15.42
CA MET A 213 6.90 3.92 14.60
C MET A 213 7.85 5.10 14.37
N LYS A 214 8.67 5.45 15.36
CA LYS A 214 9.75 6.43 15.16
C LYS A 214 10.74 5.95 14.10
N GLY A 215 11.15 4.69 14.16
CA GLY A 215 12.01 4.08 13.15
C GLY A 215 11.35 4.00 11.76
N PHE A 216 10.05 3.71 11.70
CA PHE A 216 9.25 3.73 10.49
C PHE A 216 9.23 5.10 9.82
N LEU A 217 8.97 6.18 10.57
CA LEU A 217 8.94 7.53 10.00
C LEU A 217 10.31 7.95 9.45
N VAL A 218 11.38 7.64 10.18
CA VAL A 218 12.77 7.88 9.72
C VAL A 218 13.05 7.09 8.45
N MET A 219 12.62 5.82 8.37
CA MET A 219 12.76 5.01 7.17
C MET A 219 11.97 5.58 6.00
N ALA A 220 10.72 5.99 6.24
CA ALA A 220 9.83 6.50 5.21
C ALA A 220 10.40 7.78 4.57
N GLU A 221 10.78 8.77 5.38
CA GLU A 221 11.44 10.00 4.92
C GLU A 221 12.73 9.68 4.15
N LYS A 222 13.54 8.72 4.63
CA LYS A 222 14.79 8.32 3.99
C LYS A 222 14.63 7.68 2.61
N ILE A 223 13.56 6.93 2.37
CA ILE A 223 13.36 6.22 1.10
C ILE A 223 12.46 6.97 0.11
N THR A 224 11.80 8.05 0.53
CA THR A 224 11.01 8.91 -0.36
C THR A 224 11.73 10.18 -0.78
N ASP A 225 12.60 10.75 0.06
CA ASP A 225 13.17 12.06 -0.21
C ASP A 225 14.55 11.96 -0.85
N ASP A 226 14.78 12.78 -1.89
CA ASP A 226 16.05 12.86 -2.63
C ASP A 226 17.21 13.43 -1.78
N VAL A 227 16.91 13.89 -0.56
CA VAL A 227 17.83 14.55 0.34
C VAL A 227 17.67 13.98 1.74
N TRP A 228 18.72 13.32 2.23
CA TRP A 228 18.76 12.75 3.56
C TRP A 228 19.94 13.32 4.36
N TRP A 229 19.72 13.60 5.65
CA TRP A 229 20.78 14.06 6.53
C TRP A 229 21.76 12.93 6.83
N ALA A 230 23.07 13.21 6.72
CA ALA A 230 24.10 12.18 6.83
C ALA A 230 24.45 11.77 8.26
N ASP A 231 24.01 12.57 9.23
CA ASP A 231 24.35 12.44 10.64
C ASP A 231 23.13 12.84 11.50
N SER A 232 22.71 11.93 12.39
CA SER A 232 21.62 12.20 13.34
C SER A 232 21.98 13.25 14.37
N GLU A 233 23.28 13.46 14.61
CA GLU A 233 23.83 14.43 15.56
C GLU A 233 24.21 15.75 14.90
N ASN A 234 24.35 15.78 13.57
CA ASN A 234 24.77 16.98 12.83
C ASN A 234 23.99 17.16 11.52
N ARG A 235 22.84 17.86 11.61
CA ARG A 235 21.96 18.15 10.46
C ARG A 235 22.55 19.17 9.46
N ASP A 236 23.74 19.71 9.71
CA ASP A 236 24.34 20.74 8.87
C ASP A 236 24.95 20.17 7.57
N GLU A 237 25.25 18.86 7.52
CA GLU A 237 25.79 18.21 6.32
C GLU A 237 24.67 17.55 5.51
N LEU A 238 24.04 18.35 4.64
CA LEU A 238 23.03 17.90 3.69
C LEU A 238 23.70 17.03 2.61
N ILE A 239 23.46 15.73 2.61
CA ILE A 239 23.97 14.86 1.53
C ILE A 239 22.84 14.49 0.57
N ARG A 240 22.99 14.95 -0.68
CA ARG A 240 22.19 14.44 -1.80
C ARG A 240 22.74 13.07 -2.17
N PHE A 241 21.90 12.04 -2.06
CA PHE A 241 22.27 10.70 -2.49
C PHE A 241 21.55 10.35 -3.78
N PRO A 242 22.27 9.99 -4.86
CA PRO A 242 21.68 9.64 -6.14
C PRO A 242 21.09 8.22 -6.17
N ALA A 243 21.35 7.39 -5.15
CA ALA A 243 20.83 6.02 -5.07
C ALA A 243 19.35 6.05 -4.63
N LYS A 244 18.46 6.19 -5.61
CA LYS A 244 17.02 6.21 -5.42
C LYS A 244 16.52 4.78 -5.15
N VAL A 245 15.86 4.58 -4.02
CA VAL A 245 15.01 3.40 -3.84
C VAL A 245 13.92 3.48 -4.91
N PRO A 246 13.72 2.43 -5.74
CA PRO A 246 12.68 2.47 -6.77
C PRO A 246 11.33 2.85 -6.15
N THR A 247 10.57 3.73 -6.79
CA THR A 247 9.34 4.30 -6.24
C THR A 247 8.32 3.24 -5.89
N LEU A 248 8.19 2.19 -6.70
CA LEU A 248 7.27 1.08 -6.44
C LEU A 248 7.72 0.24 -5.24
N VAL A 249 9.04 0.07 -5.06
CA VAL A 249 9.60 -0.60 -3.88
C VAL A 249 9.33 0.24 -2.63
N ALA A 250 9.60 1.55 -2.68
CA ALA A 250 9.35 2.45 -1.54
C ALA A 250 7.86 2.45 -1.15
N ALA A 251 6.96 2.53 -2.13
CA ALA A 251 5.53 2.52 -1.90
C ALA A 251 5.08 1.22 -1.21
N ALA A 252 5.54 0.06 -1.70
CA ALA A 252 5.23 -1.23 -1.08
C ALA A 252 5.82 -1.35 0.33
N VAL A 253 7.08 -0.95 0.54
CA VAL A 253 7.75 -1.03 1.84
C VAL A 253 7.03 -0.19 2.89
N ILE A 254 6.74 1.08 2.60
CA ILE A 254 6.04 1.98 3.52
C ILE A 254 4.63 1.45 3.81
N SER A 255 3.91 1.07 2.77
CA SER A 255 2.54 0.59 2.87
C SER A 255 2.43 -0.67 3.74
N PHE A 256 3.23 -1.71 3.47
CA PHE A 256 3.17 -2.96 4.23
C PHE A 256 3.82 -2.87 5.61
N ALA A 257 4.94 -2.14 5.75
CA ALA A 257 5.54 -1.92 7.06
C ALA A 257 4.56 -1.23 8.02
N PHE A 258 3.83 -0.21 7.55
CA PHE A 258 2.78 0.44 8.32
C PHE A 258 1.70 -0.57 8.73
N ASN A 259 1.23 -1.39 7.78
CA ASN A 259 0.18 -2.39 8.06
C ASN A 259 0.61 -3.41 9.13
N PHE A 260 1.86 -3.87 9.10
CA PHE A 260 2.38 -4.81 10.09
C PHE A 260 2.76 -4.15 11.43
N LEU A 261 3.01 -2.84 11.48
CA LEU A 261 3.14 -2.14 12.76
C LEU A 261 1.78 -1.91 13.41
N HIS A 262 0.73 -1.76 12.60
CA HIS A 262 -0.66 -1.64 13.04
C HIS A 262 -0.83 -0.59 14.15
N PRO A 263 -0.45 0.69 13.91
CA PRO A 263 -0.27 1.67 14.99
C PRO A 263 -1.57 2.20 15.59
N PHE A 264 -2.72 1.95 14.97
CA PHE A 264 -4.02 2.43 15.43
C PHE A 264 -4.95 1.28 15.84
N SER A 265 -6.00 1.61 16.58
CA SER A 265 -7.04 0.64 16.99
C SER A 265 -7.92 0.21 15.81
N ASP A 266 -8.14 1.13 14.86
CA ASP A 266 -8.88 0.91 13.61
C ASP A 266 -8.32 1.82 12.51
N GLY A 267 -8.54 1.44 11.25
CA GLY A 267 -8.19 2.21 10.06
C GLY A 267 -6.88 1.79 9.39
N ASN A 268 -6.13 0.85 9.98
CA ASN A 268 -4.79 0.49 9.51
C ASN A 268 -4.77 0.01 8.04
N GLY A 269 -5.69 -0.86 7.64
CA GLY A 269 -5.77 -1.34 6.24
C GLY A 269 -6.06 -0.22 5.23
N ARG A 270 -6.99 0.68 5.58
CA ARG A 270 -7.32 1.87 4.76
C ARG A 270 -6.14 2.83 4.63
N ILE A 271 -5.41 3.08 5.74
CA ILE A 271 -4.22 3.93 5.75
C ILE A 271 -3.07 3.28 4.99
N HIS A 272 -2.88 1.96 5.12
CA HIS A 272 -1.90 1.20 4.34
C HIS A 272 -2.09 1.42 2.83
N ARG A 273 -3.33 1.33 2.32
CA ARG A 273 -3.64 1.59 0.90
C ARG A 273 -3.50 3.06 0.54
N PHE A 274 -3.88 3.97 1.43
CA PHE A 274 -3.63 5.40 1.26
C PHE A 274 -2.13 5.70 1.10
N LEU A 275 -1.28 5.14 1.94
CA LEU A 275 0.17 5.36 1.94
C LEU A 275 0.82 4.84 0.66
N LEU A 276 0.30 3.76 0.07
CA LEU A 276 0.73 3.30 -1.24
C LEU A 276 0.58 4.43 -2.27
N HIS A 277 -0.61 5.02 -2.37
CA HIS A 277 -0.88 6.13 -3.29
C HIS A 277 -0.10 7.39 -2.93
N HIS A 278 0.05 7.67 -1.65
CA HIS A 278 0.81 8.83 -1.20
C HIS A 278 2.26 8.78 -1.68
N VAL A 279 2.94 7.63 -1.57
CA VAL A 279 4.33 7.50 -2.05
C VAL A 279 4.40 7.62 -3.57
N LEU A 280 3.44 7.06 -4.31
CA LEU A 280 3.37 7.23 -5.77
C LEU A 280 3.21 8.71 -6.14
N ALA A 281 2.28 9.42 -5.49
CA ALA A 281 2.03 10.84 -5.72
C ALA A 281 3.23 11.73 -5.35
N HIS A 282 3.82 11.49 -4.16
CA HIS A 282 4.99 12.21 -3.65
C HIS A 282 6.20 12.09 -4.58
N ASN A 283 6.41 10.91 -5.15
CA ASN A 283 7.48 10.65 -6.11
C ASN A 283 7.10 10.98 -7.57
N HIS A 284 5.95 11.60 -7.80
CA HIS A 284 5.43 11.96 -9.12
C HIS A 284 5.37 10.77 -10.10
N PHE A 285 4.90 9.62 -9.59
CA PHE A 285 4.69 8.43 -10.39
C PHE A 285 3.41 8.56 -11.24
N GLY A 286 3.57 9.11 -12.44
CA GLY A 286 2.49 9.34 -13.40
C GLY A 286 2.06 10.83 -13.48
N PRO A 287 1.07 11.16 -14.33
CA PRO A 287 0.64 12.54 -14.51
C PRO A 287 0.06 13.16 -13.24
N GLY A 288 0.28 14.46 -13.07
CA GLY A 288 -0.17 15.18 -11.88
C GLY A 288 -1.66 15.00 -11.59
N GLY A 289 -1.98 14.60 -10.36
CA GLY A 289 -3.34 14.44 -9.86
C GLY A 289 -4.00 13.10 -10.19
N ILE A 290 -3.37 12.22 -10.99
CA ILE A 290 -3.91 10.87 -11.21
C ILE A 290 -3.86 10.04 -9.91
N ILE A 291 -4.85 9.19 -9.73
CA ILE A 291 -4.77 8.05 -8.81
C ILE A 291 -4.94 6.76 -9.60
N LEU A 292 -4.10 5.78 -9.30
CA LEU A 292 -4.22 4.44 -9.88
C LEU A 292 -5.26 3.67 -9.05
N PRO A 293 -6.29 3.04 -9.65
CA PRO A 293 -7.30 2.29 -8.91
C PRO A 293 -6.77 0.91 -8.43
N VAL A 294 -5.65 0.90 -7.71
CA VAL A 294 -4.94 -0.32 -7.28
C VAL A 294 -5.82 -1.15 -6.34
N SER A 295 -6.65 -0.51 -5.50
CA SER A 295 -7.58 -1.25 -4.63
C SER A 295 -8.60 -2.08 -5.42
N ALA A 296 -8.93 -1.70 -6.66
CA ALA A 296 -9.83 -2.49 -7.49
C ALA A 296 -9.17 -3.81 -7.92
N VAL A 297 -7.87 -3.79 -8.26
CA VAL A 297 -7.10 -5.00 -8.55
C VAL A 297 -6.95 -5.87 -7.30
N ILE A 298 -6.63 -5.27 -6.15
CA ILE A 298 -6.54 -5.98 -4.86
C ILE A 298 -7.86 -6.69 -4.55
N LEU A 299 -8.99 -6.00 -4.69
CA LEU A 299 -10.33 -6.54 -4.43
C LEU A 299 -10.66 -7.74 -5.34
N ASN A 300 -10.19 -7.71 -6.60
CA ASN A 300 -10.39 -8.79 -7.57
C ASN A 300 -9.38 -9.95 -7.41
N ARG A 301 -8.29 -9.75 -6.66
CA ARG A 301 -7.23 -10.75 -6.42
C ARG A 301 -6.97 -10.96 -4.93
N PRO A 302 -7.99 -11.34 -4.14
CA PRO A 302 -7.88 -11.43 -2.68
C PRO A 302 -6.86 -12.48 -2.25
N ARG A 303 -6.69 -13.57 -3.00
CA ARG A 303 -5.75 -14.65 -2.65
C ARG A 303 -4.29 -14.19 -2.70
N GLU A 304 -3.94 -13.40 -3.71
CA GLU A 304 -2.61 -12.83 -3.86
C GLU A 304 -2.35 -11.77 -2.79
N TYR A 305 -3.36 -10.96 -2.45
CA TYR A 305 -3.25 -9.99 -1.37
C TYR A 305 -3.08 -10.67 0.01
N ASP A 306 -3.88 -11.71 0.29
CA ASP A 306 -3.73 -12.54 1.49
C ASP A 306 -2.34 -13.18 1.52
N HIS A 307 -1.83 -13.67 0.38
CA HIS A 307 -0.48 -14.23 0.30
C HIS A 307 0.61 -13.21 0.68
N ALA A 308 0.48 -11.95 0.25
CA ALA A 308 1.39 -10.88 0.64
C ALA A 308 1.38 -10.59 2.15
N LEU A 309 0.21 -10.67 2.79
CA LEU A 309 0.09 -10.51 4.24
C LEU A 309 0.69 -11.73 4.97
N GLU A 310 0.38 -12.92 4.48
CA GLU A 310 0.80 -14.21 5.04
C GLU A 310 2.30 -14.48 4.91
N SER A 311 2.99 -13.84 3.94
CA SER A 311 4.44 -14.00 3.77
C SER A 311 5.24 -13.57 5.00
N PHE A 312 4.67 -12.68 5.82
CA PHE A 312 5.22 -12.29 7.12
C PHE A 312 4.41 -12.85 8.30
N SER A 313 3.08 -12.78 8.24
CA SER A 313 2.26 -13.11 9.41
C SER A 313 2.33 -14.59 9.81
N LYS A 314 2.36 -15.53 8.85
CA LYS A 314 2.45 -16.96 9.16
C LYS A 314 3.75 -17.33 9.89
N PRO A 315 4.95 -17.00 9.37
CA PRO A 315 6.19 -17.26 10.10
C PRO A 315 6.29 -16.51 11.45
N LEU A 316 5.68 -15.32 11.55
CA LEU A 316 5.62 -14.58 12.82
C LEU A 316 4.82 -15.37 13.86
N MET A 317 3.63 -15.86 13.50
CA MET A 317 2.75 -16.55 14.45
C MET A 317 3.31 -17.88 14.96
N GLU A 318 4.28 -18.50 14.27
CA GLU A 318 5.04 -19.64 14.80
C GLU A 318 5.96 -19.27 15.98
N ARG A 319 6.24 -17.98 16.17
CA ARG A 319 7.18 -17.45 17.17
C ARG A 319 6.52 -16.57 18.23
N VAL A 320 5.30 -16.09 17.99
CA VAL A 320 4.56 -15.25 18.94
C VAL A 320 3.85 -16.15 19.95
N GLU A 321 4.18 -15.95 21.22
CA GLU A 321 3.45 -16.58 22.32
C GLU A 321 2.42 -15.57 22.85
N TYR A 322 1.16 -15.98 22.99
CA TYR A 322 0.10 -15.11 23.45
C TYR A 322 -0.98 -15.85 24.25
N THR A 323 -1.74 -15.08 25.02
CA THR A 323 -2.96 -15.52 25.70
C THR A 323 -4.13 -14.64 25.28
N LEU A 324 -5.34 -15.21 25.26
CA LEU A 324 -6.60 -14.47 25.14
C LEU A 324 -7.34 -14.59 26.48
N ASP A 325 -7.89 -13.47 26.97
CA ASP A 325 -8.74 -13.47 28.15
C ASP A 325 -10.21 -13.78 27.83
N ASP A 326 -11.09 -13.72 28.84
CA ASP A 326 -12.54 -13.95 28.73
C ASP A 326 -13.28 -12.94 27.83
N ARG A 327 -12.60 -11.85 27.45
CA ARG A 327 -13.11 -10.81 26.54
C ARG A 327 -12.38 -10.85 25.20
N MET A 328 -11.65 -11.93 24.92
CA MET A 328 -10.84 -12.12 23.72
C MET A 328 -9.78 -11.04 23.52
N ARG A 329 -9.32 -10.40 24.60
CA ARG A 329 -8.22 -9.44 24.56
C ARG A 329 -6.91 -10.21 24.60
N MET A 330 -6.01 -9.86 23.68
CA MET A 330 -4.72 -10.52 23.57
C MET A 330 -3.70 -9.93 24.53
N THR A 331 -2.80 -10.78 25.03
CA THR A 331 -1.53 -10.38 25.63
C THR A 331 -0.42 -11.23 25.02
N VAL A 332 0.57 -10.58 24.40
CA VAL A 332 1.78 -11.26 23.90
C VAL A 332 2.76 -11.43 25.06
N THR A 333 3.23 -12.66 25.28
CA THR A 333 3.97 -13.02 26.51
C THR A 333 5.49 -13.05 26.33
N ASN A 334 5.99 -13.18 25.10
CA ASN A 334 7.42 -13.23 24.79
C ASN A 334 7.93 -11.94 24.09
N ASP A 335 9.25 -11.79 23.97
CA ASP A 335 9.87 -10.62 23.31
C ASP A 335 9.79 -10.76 21.78
N THR A 336 9.13 -9.81 21.12
CA THR A 336 8.81 -9.92 19.67
C THR A 336 9.23 -8.71 18.85
N ALA A 337 9.68 -7.61 19.47
CA ALA A 337 10.04 -6.36 18.78
C ALA A 337 10.96 -6.56 17.57
N ASP A 338 12.00 -7.40 17.72
CA ASP A 338 12.99 -7.65 16.67
C ASP A 338 12.41 -8.31 15.41
N PHE A 339 11.30 -9.06 15.53
CA PHE A 339 10.61 -9.62 14.35
C PHE A 339 10.00 -8.53 13.46
N TYR A 340 9.62 -7.38 14.04
CA TYR A 340 9.08 -6.24 13.30
C TYR A 340 10.15 -5.26 12.83
N ARG A 341 11.37 -5.28 13.38
CA ARG A 341 12.44 -4.35 12.98
C ARG A 341 12.97 -4.62 11.57
N TYR A 342 13.02 -5.88 11.17
CA TYR A 342 13.66 -6.34 9.94
C TYR A 342 12.74 -7.23 9.09
N ILE A 343 11.49 -6.78 8.92
CA ILE A 343 10.45 -7.49 8.16
C ILE A 343 10.97 -7.79 6.74
N ASP A 344 10.90 -9.04 6.31
CA ASP A 344 11.14 -9.38 4.91
C ASP A 344 9.91 -9.05 4.07
N LEU A 345 10.01 -7.98 3.29
CA LEU A 345 8.92 -7.49 2.44
C LEU A 345 9.11 -7.88 0.97
N THR A 346 10.07 -8.77 0.65
CA THR A 346 10.37 -9.14 -0.75
C THR A 346 9.11 -9.59 -1.51
N GLU A 347 8.31 -10.48 -0.93
CA GLU A 347 7.11 -11.02 -1.58
C GLU A 347 5.98 -10.00 -1.65
N ALA A 348 5.74 -9.24 -0.57
CA ALA A 348 4.77 -8.17 -0.56
C ALA A 348 5.09 -7.08 -1.60
N THR A 349 6.37 -6.73 -1.76
CA THR A 349 6.84 -5.80 -2.79
C THR A 349 6.63 -6.37 -4.19
N ARG A 350 6.96 -7.64 -4.43
CA ARG A 350 6.73 -8.32 -5.71
C ARG A 350 5.25 -8.25 -6.12
N ILE A 351 4.35 -8.65 -5.22
CA ILE A 351 2.90 -8.66 -5.46
C ILE A 351 2.36 -7.24 -5.68
N THR A 352 2.84 -6.27 -4.92
CA THR A 352 2.44 -4.86 -5.09
C THR A 352 2.81 -4.33 -6.47
N ILE A 353 4.01 -4.66 -6.97
CA ILE A 353 4.43 -4.27 -8.32
C ILE A 353 3.52 -4.92 -9.37
N ASP A 354 3.16 -6.19 -9.19
CA ASP A 354 2.23 -6.88 -10.10
C ASP A 354 0.84 -6.20 -10.10
N PHE A 355 0.30 -5.83 -8.93
CA PHE A 355 -0.97 -5.10 -8.85
C PHE A 355 -0.91 -3.74 -9.53
N ILE A 356 0.16 -2.98 -9.34
CA ILE A 356 0.34 -1.67 -9.98
C ILE A 356 0.48 -1.84 -11.49
N ARG A 357 1.23 -2.84 -11.96
CA ARG A 357 1.36 -3.16 -13.38
C ARG A 357 0.01 -3.50 -13.99
N GLU A 358 -0.74 -4.42 -13.40
CA GLU A 358 -2.08 -4.79 -13.86
C GLU A 358 -3.03 -3.58 -13.86
N THR A 359 -2.91 -2.72 -12.84
CA THR A 359 -3.69 -1.48 -12.78
C THR A 359 -3.42 -0.58 -13.98
N ILE A 360 -2.16 -0.43 -14.40
CA ILE A 360 -1.77 0.44 -15.50
C ILE A 360 -2.07 -0.20 -16.86
N GLU A 361 -1.86 -1.49 -17.00
CA GLU A 361 -1.99 -2.20 -18.27
C GLU A 361 -3.43 -2.58 -18.60
N THR A 362 -4.26 -2.82 -17.58
CA THR A 362 -5.60 -3.38 -17.75
C THR A 362 -6.69 -2.50 -17.13
N GLU A 363 -6.58 -2.22 -15.82
CA GLU A 363 -7.68 -1.59 -15.07
C GLU A 363 -7.93 -0.14 -15.48
N LEU A 364 -6.88 0.67 -15.54
CA LEU A 364 -6.95 2.08 -15.92
C LEU A 364 -7.46 2.24 -17.37
N PRO A 365 -6.92 1.53 -18.39
CA PRO A 365 -7.49 1.57 -19.74
C PRO A 365 -8.96 1.16 -19.80
N ALA A 366 -9.37 0.13 -19.04
CA ALA A 366 -10.76 -0.31 -19.01
C ALA A 366 -11.68 0.78 -18.45
N GLU A 367 -11.25 1.47 -17.39
CA GLU A 367 -12.04 2.56 -16.80
C GLU A 367 -12.12 3.81 -17.68
N LEU A 368 -11.03 4.17 -18.35
CA LEU A 368 -11.06 5.29 -19.29
C LEU A 368 -11.98 4.99 -20.49
N ARG A 369 -11.94 3.76 -21.05
CA ARG A 369 -12.89 3.33 -22.09
C ARG A 369 -14.34 3.37 -21.60
N PHE A 370 -14.60 2.90 -20.37
CA PHE A 370 -15.93 2.92 -19.79
C PHE A 370 -16.48 4.35 -19.69
N LEU A 371 -15.65 5.31 -19.24
CA LEU A 371 -16.07 6.71 -19.14
C LEU A 371 -16.39 7.34 -20.49
N THR A 372 -15.64 7.03 -21.54
CA THR A 372 -15.94 7.52 -22.90
C THR A 372 -17.22 6.90 -23.44
N ALA A 373 -17.37 5.57 -23.33
CA ALA A 373 -18.60 4.88 -23.73
C ALA A 373 -19.82 5.41 -22.97
N TYR A 374 -19.66 5.70 -21.68
CA TYR A 374 -20.72 6.27 -20.85
C TYR A 374 -21.24 7.61 -21.40
N ASP A 375 -20.35 8.50 -21.85
CA ASP A 375 -20.76 9.78 -22.43
C ASP A 375 -21.50 9.63 -23.74
N GLU A 376 -21.02 8.73 -24.60
CA GLU A 376 -21.65 8.44 -25.88
C GLU A 376 -23.05 7.87 -25.66
N ILE A 377 -23.18 6.88 -24.76
CA ILE A 377 -24.46 6.34 -24.32
C ILE A 377 -25.37 7.47 -23.81
N ARG A 378 -24.88 8.32 -22.91
CA ARG A 378 -25.66 9.43 -22.36
C ARG A 378 -26.09 10.44 -23.42
N ARG A 379 -25.28 10.66 -24.45
CA ARG A 379 -25.63 11.52 -25.59
C ARG A 379 -26.73 10.89 -26.44
N GLU A 380 -26.56 9.64 -26.87
CA GLU A 380 -27.54 8.93 -27.70
C GLU A 380 -28.86 8.71 -26.96
N MET A 381 -28.82 8.47 -25.64
CA MET A 381 -30.02 8.40 -24.80
C MET A 381 -30.83 9.69 -24.86
N ARG A 382 -30.18 10.86 -24.84
CA ARG A 382 -30.87 12.16 -24.94
C ARG A 382 -31.54 12.37 -26.30
N ASP A 383 -30.98 11.79 -27.36
CA ASP A 383 -31.57 11.84 -28.70
C ASP A 383 -32.86 10.99 -28.80
N VAL A 384 -33.00 9.98 -27.94
CA VAL A 384 -34.23 9.18 -27.81
C VAL A 384 -35.24 9.87 -26.91
N VAL A 385 -34.83 10.20 -25.68
CA VAL A 385 -35.71 10.79 -24.67
C VAL A 385 -34.93 11.61 -23.64
N GLU A 386 -35.41 12.82 -23.37
CA GLU A 386 -34.77 13.73 -22.43
C GLU A 386 -35.09 13.33 -20.98
N LEU A 387 -34.20 12.52 -20.40
CA LEU A 387 -34.30 12.07 -19.01
C LEU A 387 -33.54 12.99 -18.06
N PRO A 388 -34.07 13.25 -16.84
CA PRO A 388 -33.28 13.82 -15.75
C PRO A 388 -32.01 12.99 -15.53
N ASP A 389 -30.87 13.64 -15.28
CA ASP A 389 -29.56 12.96 -15.19
C ASP A 389 -29.57 11.76 -14.26
N ARG A 390 -30.13 11.93 -13.06
CA ARG A 390 -30.28 10.86 -12.06
C ARG A 390 -31.00 9.61 -12.60
N ILE A 391 -32.03 9.79 -13.43
CA ILE A 391 -32.84 8.68 -13.97
C ILE A 391 -32.06 7.96 -15.06
N ALA A 392 -31.45 8.68 -15.99
CA ALA A 392 -30.65 8.05 -17.03
C ALA A 392 -29.37 7.39 -16.47
N ASP A 393 -28.75 7.94 -15.42
CA ASP A 393 -27.62 7.30 -14.73
C ASP A 393 -28.05 5.99 -14.04
N LEU A 394 -29.23 6.01 -13.41
CA LEU A 394 -29.83 4.81 -12.84
C LEU A 394 -30.13 3.77 -13.92
N PHE A 395 -30.62 4.18 -15.09
CA PHE A 395 -30.91 3.29 -16.21
C PHE A 395 -29.64 2.57 -16.68
N VAL A 396 -28.57 3.31 -16.98
CA VAL A 396 -27.28 2.74 -17.41
C VAL A 396 -26.70 1.81 -16.35
N LYS A 397 -26.74 2.21 -15.07
CA LYS A 397 -26.29 1.39 -13.95
C LYS A 397 -27.02 0.05 -13.89
N LEU A 398 -28.35 0.05 -13.98
CA LEU A 398 -29.17 -1.16 -13.89
C LEU A 398 -28.97 -2.07 -15.11
N CYS A 399 -28.82 -1.50 -16.31
CA CYS A 399 -28.50 -2.25 -17.51
C CYS A 399 -27.12 -2.91 -17.42
N ARG A 400 -26.09 -2.19 -16.94
CA ARG A 400 -24.75 -2.75 -16.74
C ARG A 400 -24.75 -3.94 -15.77
N GLN A 401 -25.58 -3.90 -14.72
CA GLN A 401 -25.74 -4.99 -13.77
C GLN A 401 -26.43 -6.24 -14.37
N ASN A 402 -27.07 -6.12 -15.54
CA ASN A 402 -27.88 -7.16 -16.15
C ASN A 402 -27.59 -7.27 -17.68
N GLY A 403 -26.30 -7.30 -18.04
CA GLY A 403 -25.86 -7.63 -19.41
C GLY A 403 -26.32 -6.66 -20.49
N GLY A 404 -26.51 -5.39 -20.15
CA GLY A 404 -26.93 -4.33 -21.08
C GLY A 404 -28.44 -4.09 -21.15
N THR A 405 -29.26 -4.78 -20.35
CA THR A 405 -30.74 -4.63 -20.37
C THR A 405 -31.32 -4.51 -18.97
N LEU A 406 -32.52 -3.95 -18.81
CA LEU A 406 -33.24 -3.98 -17.53
C LEU A 406 -33.93 -5.32 -17.34
N SER A 407 -33.90 -5.85 -16.12
CA SER A 407 -34.76 -6.99 -15.78
C SER A 407 -36.24 -6.55 -15.74
N LYS A 408 -37.17 -7.51 -15.91
CA LYS A 408 -38.61 -7.24 -15.90
C LYS A 408 -39.05 -6.37 -14.72
N ARG A 409 -38.58 -6.71 -13.51
CA ARG A 409 -38.87 -5.96 -12.28
C ARG A 409 -38.27 -4.56 -12.27
N LYS A 410 -37.11 -4.36 -12.92
CA LYS A 410 -36.45 -3.06 -12.97
C LYS A 410 -37.11 -2.12 -13.97
N ARG A 411 -37.72 -2.63 -15.05
CA ARG A 411 -38.53 -1.84 -15.99
C ARG A 411 -39.78 -1.24 -15.33
N GLU A 412 -40.33 -1.90 -14.32
CA GLU A 412 -41.52 -1.45 -13.57
C GLU A 412 -41.20 -0.39 -12.49
N LEU A 413 -39.94 0.04 -12.37
CA LEU A 413 -39.57 1.07 -11.39
C LEU A 413 -40.28 2.40 -11.68
N PRO A 414 -40.73 3.14 -10.65
CA PRO A 414 -41.43 4.42 -10.82
C PRO A 414 -40.68 5.40 -11.74
N GLU A 415 -39.35 5.40 -11.66
CA GLU A 415 -38.46 6.20 -12.50
C GLU A 415 -38.62 5.96 -14.00
N PHE A 416 -39.05 4.76 -14.42
CA PHE A 416 -39.18 4.36 -15.82
C PHE A 416 -40.63 4.18 -16.29
N THR A 417 -41.62 4.25 -15.39
CA THR A 417 -43.05 4.13 -15.75
C THR A 417 -43.56 5.18 -16.75
N ARG A 418 -42.84 6.29 -16.92
CA ARG A 418 -43.15 7.34 -17.89
C ARG A 418 -42.59 7.07 -19.29
N LEU A 419 -41.73 6.07 -19.43
CA LEU A 419 -41.13 5.67 -20.69
C LEU A 419 -42.02 4.64 -21.39
N THR A 420 -42.12 4.77 -22.71
CA THR A 420 -42.73 3.76 -23.58
C THR A 420 -41.81 2.55 -23.72
N GLU A 421 -42.39 1.39 -24.05
CA GLU A 421 -41.63 0.16 -24.30
C GLU A 421 -40.62 0.33 -25.45
N SER A 422 -40.96 1.14 -26.45
CA SER A 422 -40.06 1.49 -27.55
C SER A 422 -38.86 2.33 -27.10
N GLU A 423 -39.07 3.31 -26.22
CA GLU A 423 -37.98 4.14 -25.67
C GLU A 423 -37.07 3.30 -24.77
N ILE A 424 -37.64 2.45 -23.91
CA ILE A 424 -36.86 1.52 -23.07
C ILE A 424 -36.00 0.61 -23.96
N SER A 425 -36.60 -0.01 -24.99
CA SER A 425 -35.88 -0.90 -25.89
C SER A 425 -34.78 -0.19 -26.68
N ALA A 426 -35.03 1.05 -27.13
CA ALA A 426 -34.04 1.86 -27.83
C ALA A 426 -32.86 2.22 -26.92
N ILE A 427 -33.14 2.68 -25.70
CA ILE A 427 -32.11 2.99 -24.70
C ILE A 427 -31.32 1.73 -24.31
N GLU A 428 -31.98 0.59 -24.08
CA GLU A 428 -31.28 -0.68 -23.80
C GLU A 428 -30.37 -1.07 -24.98
N GLY A 429 -30.81 -0.88 -26.22
CA GLY A 429 -29.98 -1.08 -27.41
C GLY A 429 -28.73 -0.20 -27.43
N ILE A 430 -28.88 1.09 -27.10
CA ILE A 430 -27.77 2.04 -26.96
C ILE A 430 -26.79 1.57 -25.89
N VAL A 431 -27.28 1.19 -24.70
CA VAL A 431 -26.42 0.71 -23.61
C VAL A 431 -25.73 -0.61 -23.97
N LYS A 432 -26.44 -1.57 -24.59
CA LYS A 432 -25.89 -2.86 -25.00
C LYS A 432 -24.77 -2.69 -26.02
N ASN A 433 -24.95 -1.78 -26.99
CA ASN A 433 -23.94 -1.48 -28.00
C ASN A 433 -22.76 -0.71 -27.41
N GLY A 434 -23.02 0.37 -26.67
CA GLY A 434 -21.97 1.23 -26.12
C GLY A 434 -21.07 0.55 -25.08
N LEU A 435 -21.62 -0.40 -24.30
CA LEU A 435 -20.83 -1.19 -23.34
C LEU A 435 -20.27 -2.49 -23.92
N GLY A 436 -20.52 -2.80 -25.21
CA GLY A 436 -19.98 -3.99 -25.87
C GLY A 436 -20.62 -5.32 -25.43
N PHE A 437 -21.88 -5.30 -24.98
CA PHE A 437 -22.67 -6.50 -24.67
C PHE A 437 -23.36 -7.12 -25.90
N ALA A 438 -22.99 -6.69 -27.12
CA ALA A 438 -23.55 -7.24 -28.35
C ALA A 438 -23.29 -8.75 -28.43
N GLU A 439 -24.35 -9.50 -28.76
CA GLU A 439 -24.25 -10.94 -29.05
C GLU A 439 -23.27 -11.16 -30.21
N SER A 440 -22.38 -12.13 -30.03
CA SER A 440 -21.71 -12.79 -31.14
C SER A 440 -22.78 -13.41 -32.05
N ILE A 441 -23.20 -12.69 -33.08
CA ILE A 441 -24.16 -13.20 -34.05
C ILE A 441 -23.41 -14.11 -35.04
N THR A 442 -23.80 -15.39 -34.99
CA THR A 442 -23.69 -16.46 -35.99
C THR A 442 -22.34 -17.15 -36.23
N GLY A 443 -22.28 -18.38 -35.72
CA GLY A 443 -21.43 -19.47 -36.17
C GLY A 443 -22.04 -20.78 -35.70
N SER A 444 -23.22 -21.13 -36.21
CA SER A 444 -23.77 -22.47 -36.10
C SER A 444 -22.88 -23.42 -36.89
N GLU A 445 -21.99 -24.13 -36.21
CA GLU A 445 -21.55 -25.45 -36.64
C GLU A 445 -21.79 -26.41 -35.48
N GLU A 446 -22.69 -27.35 -35.75
CA GLU A 446 -22.86 -28.58 -34.99
C GLU A 446 -21.50 -29.26 -34.84
N LEU A 447 -21.14 -29.63 -33.61
CA LEU A 447 -20.18 -30.72 -33.38
C LEU A 447 -20.85 -31.78 -32.51
N PRO A 448 -20.71 -33.07 -32.87
CA PRO A 448 -21.54 -34.13 -32.34
C PRO A 448 -21.10 -34.55 -30.94
N SER A 449 -22.08 -35.06 -30.21
CA SER A 449 -21.94 -35.78 -28.97
C SER A 449 -20.91 -36.89 -29.05
N HIS A 450 -19.88 -36.83 -28.19
CA HIS A 450 -19.29 -37.99 -27.52
C HIS A 450 -18.71 -37.60 -26.16
#